data_AF-A0A225VWC7-F1
#
_entry.id   AF-A0A225VWC7-F1
#
_cell.length_a   1.000
_cell.length_b   1.000
_cell.length_c   1.000
_cell.angle_alpha   90.00
_cell.angle_beta   90.00
_cell.angle_gamma   90.00
#
_symmetry.space_group_name_H-M   'P 1'
#
loop_
_entity.id
_entity.type
_entity.pdbx_description
1 polymer ?
#
loop_
_entity_poly.entity_id
_entity_poly.type
_entity_poly.pdbx_seq_one_letter_code
_entity_poly.pdbx_strand_id
1 'polypeptide(L)'
;MPSHIGPVLGRSSYIVDIDHGAKPWDQLREDLDTLPYRLRYWNISVSLRKSEFGKRSIPYRSHEISAQGIRATPKVAKGVMELPFPKSHKGVLSFLGSLNYYHKFIEDFPVVAAVLYELSEDQIHQGRDLSRAHK
;
A
#
# COMPACT_ATOMS: atom_id res chain seq x y z
N MET A 1 28.23 10.85 -7.66
CA MET A 1 28.10 9.43 -7.27
C MET A 1 29.11 9.17 -6.16
N PRO A 2 28.75 8.57 -5.01
CA PRO A 2 29.75 8.29 -3.99
C PRO A 2 30.71 7.22 -4.54
N SER A 3 32.01 7.50 -4.44
CA SER A 3 33.09 6.73 -5.06
C SER A 3 33.49 5.47 -4.30
N HIS A 4 32.88 5.18 -3.14
CA HIS A 4 33.20 4.02 -2.31
C HIS A 4 31.96 3.48 -1.61
N ILE A 5 31.64 2.20 -1.85
CA ILE A 5 30.65 1.43 -1.08
C ILE A 5 31.43 0.62 -0.04
N GLY A 6 31.51 1.13 1.19
CA GLY A 6 32.10 0.40 2.32
C GLY A 6 31.20 -0.74 2.84
N PRO A 7 31.75 -1.67 3.66
CA PRO A 7 31.00 -2.79 4.22
C PRO A 7 29.80 -2.32 5.04
N VAL A 8 28.66 -3.01 4.91
CA VAL A 8 27.41 -2.70 5.64
C VAL A 8 27.48 -3.09 7.12
N LEU A 9 28.46 -3.91 7.50
CA LEU A 9 28.72 -4.35 8.87
C LEU A 9 29.17 -3.14 9.72
N GLY A 10 28.24 -2.61 10.51
CA GLY A 10 28.41 -1.39 11.33
C GLY A 10 27.38 -0.30 11.06
N ARG A 11 26.54 -0.45 10.02
CA ARG A 11 25.41 0.45 9.76
C ARG A 11 24.16 -0.07 10.48
N SER A 12 23.64 0.70 11.43
CA SER A 12 22.28 0.46 11.95
C SER A 12 21.29 0.68 10.81
N SER A 13 20.61 -0.38 10.40
CA SER A 13 19.45 -0.26 9.53
C SER A 13 18.29 0.24 10.39
N TYR A 14 17.77 1.43 10.07
CA TYR A 14 16.61 1.98 10.75
C TYR A 14 15.36 1.34 10.14
N ILE A 15 14.84 0.33 10.83
CA ILE A 15 13.48 -0.14 10.56
C ILE A 15 12.54 0.85 11.25
N VAL A 16 11.72 1.53 10.45
CA VAL A 16 10.82 2.58 10.94
C VAL A 16 9.61 1.95 11.66
N ASP A 17 9.00 0.93 11.03
CA ASP A 17 7.84 0.23 11.55
C ASP A 17 7.99 -1.29 11.34
N ILE A 18 7.56 -2.09 12.31
CA ILE A 18 7.48 -3.55 12.21
C ILE A 18 6.03 -3.93 12.54
N ASP A 19 5.37 -4.54 11.57
CA ASP A 19 4.00 -5.04 11.71
C ASP A 19 4.00 -6.54 11.48
N HIS A 20 3.44 -7.27 12.43
CA HIS A 20 3.34 -8.72 12.36
C HIS A 20 1.93 -9.15 12.73
N GLY A 21 1.35 -10.03 11.90
CA GLY A 21 0.03 -10.58 12.11
C GLY A 21 0.07 -12.09 11.97
N ALA A 22 -0.72 -12.79 12.78
CA ALA A 22 -0.95 -14.22 12.65
C ALA A 22 -2.46 -14.49 12.55
N LYS A 23 -2.83 -15.59 11.90
CA LYS A 23 -4.24 -15.99 11.76
C LYS A 23 -4.82 -16.49 13.09
N PRO A 24 -4.24 -17.50 13.77
CA PRO A 24 -4.67 -17.87 15.11
C PRO A 24 -3.98 -17.03 16.18
N TRP A 25 -4.67 -16.80 17.30
CA TRP A 25 -4.14 -16.06 18.45
C TRP A 25 -2.91 -16.73 19.07
N ASP A 26 -2.91 -18.06 19.17
CA ASP A 26 -1.80 -18.78 19.81
C ASP A 26 -0.50 -18.63 19.02
N GLN A 27 -0.56 -18.62 17.67
CA GLN A 27 0.61 -18.30 16.85
C GLN A 27 1.09 -16.86 17.09
N LEU A 28 0.18 -15.89 17.20
CA LEU A 28 0.56 -14.51 17.51
C LEU A 28 1.28 -14.40 18.85
N ARG A 29 0.82 -15.16 19.86
CA ARG A 29 1.45 -15.24 21.18
C ARG A 29 2.86 -15.83 21.08
N GLU A 30 3.02 -16.97 20.41
CA GLU A 30 4.32 -17.63 20.22
C GLU A 30 5.31 -16.72 19.47
N ASP A 31 4.83 -16.03 18.43
CA ASP A 31 5.63 -15.09 17.66
C ASP A 31 6.07 -13.90 18.52
N LEU A 32 5.16 -13.37 19.35
CA LEU A 32 5.44 -12.27 20.27
C LEU A 32 6.45 -12.67 21.34
N ASP A 33 6.37 -13.89 21.88
CA ASP A 33 7.32 -14.43 22.86
C ASP A 33 8.72 -14.61 22.23
N THR A 34 8.77 -14.94 20.94
CA THR A 34 10.03 -15.12 20.20
C THR A 34 10.66 -13.79 19.75
N LEU A 35 9.84 -12.75 19.55
CA LEU A 35 10.24 -11.47 18.97
C LEU A 35 11.41 -10.78 19.71
N PRO A 36 11.46 -10.70 21.05
CA PRO A 36 12.57 -10.06 21.78
C PRO A 36 13.93 -10.69 21.48
N TYR A 37 13.98 -12.01 21.32
CA TYR A 37 15.23 -12.74 21.01
C TYR A 37 15.71 -12.41 19.60
N ARG A 38 14.80 -12.33 18.63
CA ARG A 38 15.13 -11.93 17.25
C ARG A 38 15.60 -10.48 17.18
N LEU A 39 14.90 -9.57 17.85
CA LEU A 39 15.29 -8.16 17.91
C LEU A 39 16.69 -7.99 18.51
N ARG A 40 17.01 -8.70 19.60
CA ARG A 40 18.35 -8.69 20.20
C ARG A 40 19.40 -9.28 19.26
N TYR A 41 19.11 -10.42 18.63
CA TYR A 41 20.04 -11.08 17.71
C TYR A 41 20.46 -10.17 16.55
N TRP A 42 19.51 -9.41 16.00
CA TRP A 42 19.76 -8.46 14.90
C TRP A 42 20.15 -7.05 15.37
N ASN A 43 20.34 -6.84 16.68
CA ASN A 43 20.65 -5.54 17.27
C ASN A 43 19.64 -4.43 16.91
N ILE A 44 18.35 -4.79 16.90
CA ILE A 44 17.22 -3.88 16.62
C ILE A 44 16.59 -3.43 17.94
N SER A 45 16.46 -2.12 18.14
CA SER A 45 15.74 -1.53 19.27
C SER A 45 14.34 -1.10 18.86
N VAL A 46 13.35 -1.35 19.71
CA VAL A 46 11.95 -0.92 19.51
C VAL A 46 11.46 -0.08 20.69
N SER A 47 10.57 0.88 20.44
CA SER A 47 9.99 1.71 21.50
C SER A 47 8.69 1.10 22.02
N LEU A 48 8.72 0.50 23.20
CA LEU A 48 7.52 -0.09 23.83
C LEU A 48 6.36 0.91 23.95
N ARG A 49 6.65 2.19 24.19
CA ARG A 49 5.63 3.26 24.27
C ARG A 49 4.89 3.48 22.96
N LYS A 50 5.55 3.24 21.82
CA LYS A 50 4.98 3.41 20.46
C LYS A 50 4.47 2.09 19.88
N SER A 51 4.74 0.96 20.53
CA SER A 51 4.30 -0.35 20.08
C SER A 51 2.87 -0.64 20.51
N GLU A 52 2.11 -1.27 19.62
CA GLU A 52 0.79 -1.81 19.92
C GLU A 52 0.81 -3.33 19.79
N PHE A 53 0.09 -4.03 20.67
CA PHE A 53 0.06 -5.50 20.71
C PHE A 53 -1.38 -6.03 20.77
N GLY A 54 -1.59 -7.23 20.24
CA GLY A 54 -2.85 -7.97 20.38
C GLY A 54 -4.07 -7.32 19.72
N LYS A 55 -3.86 -6.45 18.72
CA LYS A 55 -4.93 -5.81 17.98
C LYS A 55 -5.53 -6.78 16.95
N ARG A 56 -6.85 -6.71 16.74
CA ARG A 56 -7.55 -7.45 15.68
C ARG A 56 -7.34 -6.84 14.28
N SER A 57 -6.99 -5.55 14.26
CA SER A 57 -6.73 -4.77 13.07
C SER A 57 -5.67 -3.73 13.40
N ILE A 58 -4.71 -3.53 12.51
CA ILE A 58 -3.62 -2.57 12.67
C ILE A 58 -3.62 -1.59 11.48
N PRO A 59 -3.60 -0.28 11.73
CA PRO A 59 -3.40 0.69 10.67
C PRO A 59 -1.93 0.65 10.23
N TYR A 60 -1.70 0.39 8.95
CA TYR A 60 -0.37 0.43 8.36
C TYR A 60 -0.33 1.37 7.15
N ARG A 61 0.27 2.54 7.35
CA ARG A 61 0.34 3.61 6.35
C ARG A 61 -1.05 3.97 5.81
N SER A 62 -1.32 3.66 4.55
CA SER A 62 -2.59 3.90 3.87
C SER A 62 -3.57 2.72 3.94
N HIS A 63 -3.21 1.65 4.66
CA HIS A 63 -3.95 0.41 4.75
C HIS A 63 -4.38 0.10 6.17
N GLU A 64 -5.36 -0.79 6.25
CA GLU A 64 -5.76 -1.49 7.45
C GLU A 64 -5.50 -2.98 7.23
N ILE A 65 -4.74 -3.61 8.13
CA ILE A 65 -4.41 -5.04 8.07
C ILE A 65 -5.19 -5.76 9.16
N SER A 66 -5.93 -6.80 8.78
CA SER A 66 -6.78 -7.58 9.68
C SER A 66 -6.78 -9.06 9.31
N ALA A 67 -7.45 -9.90 10.12
CA ALA A 67 -7.65 -11.31 9.81
C ALA A 67 -8.40 -11.56 8.49
N GLN A 68 -9.20 -10.58 8.03
CA GLN A 68 -9.91 -10.63 6.75
C GLN A 68 -9.03 -10.22 5.56
N GLY A 69 -7.78 -9.82 5.80
CA GLY A 69 -6.84 -9.34 4.78
C GLY A 69 -6.52 -7.86 4.91
N ILE A 70 -5.98 -7.30 3.83
CA ILE A 70 -5.52 -5.92 3.71
C ILE A 70 -6.61 -5.11 3.02
N ARG A 71 -6.98 -3.95 3.60
CA ARG A 71 -7.93 -3.00 3.01
C ARG A 71 -7.30 -1.62 2.91
N ALA A 72 -7.72 -0.83 1.91
CA ALA A 72 -7.40 0.60 1.89
C ALA A 72 -8.16 1.33 3.01
N THR A 73 -7.51 2.31 3.64
CA THR A 73 -8.19 3.14 4.65
C THR A 73 -9.34 3.95 4.02
N PRO A 74 -10.40 4.28 4.78
CA PRO A 74 -11.53 5.05 4.26
C PRO A 74 -11.13 6.37 3.60
N LYS A 75 -10.09 7.03 4.13
CA LYS A 75 -9.54 8.27 3.58
C LYS A 75 -8.99 8.07 2.16
N VAL A 76 -8.25 6.98 1.95
CA VAL A 76 -7.67 6.65 0.65
C VAL A 76 -8.75 6.22 -0.33
N ALA A 77 -9.67 5.37 0.11
CA ALA A 77 -10.79 4.94 -0.71
C ALA A 77 -11.63 6.14 -1.18
N LYS A 78 -11.94 7.06 -0.26
CA LYS A 78 -12.62 8.32 -0.59
C LYS A 78 -11.82 9.17 -1.58
N GLY A 79 -10.51 9.32 -1.35
CA GLY A 79 -9.64 10.05 -2.26
C GLY A 79 -9.65 9.50 -3.69
N VAL A 80 -9.64 8.17 -3.84
CA VAL A 80 -9.75 7.50 -5.15
C VAL A 80 -11.12 7.74 -5.79
N MET A 81 -12.22 7.63 -5.03
CA MET A 81 -13.58 7.87 -5.52
C MET A 81 -13.83 9.31 -5.96
N GLU A 82 -13.15 10.28 -5.35
CA GLU A 82 -13.28 11.71 -5.64
C GLU A 82 -12.29 12.20 -6.71
N LEU A 83 -11.43 11.34 -7.26
CA LEU A 83 -10.50 11.75 -8.31
C LEU A 83 -11.27 12.22 -9.56
N PRO A 84 -10.95 13.42 -10.08
CA PRO A 84 -11.61 13.91 -11.28
C PRO A 84 -11.21 13.08 -12.49
N PHE A 85 -12.15 12.93 -13.43
CA PHE A 85 -11.85 12.32 -14.72
C PHE A 85 -10.77 13.13 -15.46
N PRO A 86 -9.75 12.48 -16.05
CA PRO A 86 -8.68 13.16 -16.76
C PRO A 86 -9.21 13.93 -17.97
N LYS A 87 -8.55 15.06 -18.31
CA LYS A 87 -8.95 15.95 -19.42
C LYS A 87 -7.96 16.00 -20.58
N SER A 88 -6.94 15.14 -20.55
CA SER A 88 -5.94 14.99 -21.62
C SER A 88 -5.25 13.64 -21.51
N HIS A 89 -4.53 13.21 -22.55
CA HIS A 89 -3.73 11.98 -22.50
C HIS A 89 -2.72 12.01 -21.35
N LYS A 90 -2.05 13.14 -21.14
CA LYS A 90 -1.14 13.33 -20.00
C LYS A 90 -1.89 13.19 -18.67
N GLY A 91 -3.12 13.70 -18.60
CA GLY A 91 -4.01 13.53 -17.45
C GLY A 91 -4.33 12.07 -17.18
N VAL A 92 -4.63 11.28 -18.22
CA VAL A 92 -4.89 9.83 -18.11
C VAL A 92 -3.69 9.10 -17.51
N LEU A 93 -2.48 9.36 -18.04
CA LEU A 93 -1.25 8.76 -17.53
C LEU A 93 -1.00 9.12 -16.06
N SER A 94 -1.21 10.39 -15.70
CA SER A 94 -1.07 10.84 -14.31
C SER A 94 -2.12 10.22 -13.39
N PHE A 95 -3.36 10.08 -13.86
CA PHE A 95 -4.46 9.44 -13.13
C PHE A 95 -4.12 7.98 -12.85
N LEU A 96 -3.79 7.19 -13.88
CA LEU A 96 -3.41 5.79 -13.73
C LEU A 96 -2.15 5.62 -12.87
N GLY A 97 -1.16 6.50 -13.03
CA GLY A 97 0.04 6.52 -12.19
C GLY A 97 -0.27 6.73 -10.71
N SER A 98 -1.24 7.60 -10.39
CA SER A 98 -1.66 7.85 -9.01
C SER A 98 -2.36 6.64 -8.37
N LEU A 99 -3.02 5.82 -9.17
CA LEU A 99 -3.74 4.61 -8.73
C LEU A 99 -2.87 3.36 -8.68
N ASN A 100 -1.67 3.39 -9.27
CA ASN A 100 -0.81 2.22 -9.39
C ASN A 100 -0.49 1.55 -8.05
N TYR A 101 -0.38 2.31 -6.96
CA TYR A 101 -0.15 1.72 -5.63
C TYR A 101 -1.38 0.99 -5.06
N TYR A 102 -2.59 1.39 -5.47
CA TYR A 102 -3.86 0.87 -4.96
C TYR A 102 -4.60 -0.06 -5.93
N HIS A 103 -4.07 -0.32 -7.13
CA HIS A 103 -4.75 -1.07 -8.18
C HIS A 103 -5.28 -2.45 -7.73
N LYS A 104 -4.59 -3.11 -6.79
CA LYS A 104 -5.00 -4.41 -6.25
C LYS A 104 -6.32 -4.38 -5.47
N PHE A 105 -6.77 -3.20 -5.07
CA PHE A 105 -8.02 -2.97 -4.34
C PHE A 105 -9.13 -2.37 -5.21
N ILE A 106 -8.84 -2.14 -6.50
CA ILE A 106 -9.80 -1.62 -7.47
C ILE A 106 -10.18 -2.79 -8.38
N GLU A 107 -11.44 -3.20 -8.27
CA GLU A 107 -12.00 -4.24 -9.13
C GLU A 107 -11.90 -3.81 -10.60
N ASP A 108 -11.57 -4.76 -11.47
CA ASP A 108 -11.40 -4.55 -12.91
C ASP A 108 -10.40 -3.45 -13.33
N PHE A 109 -9.50 -3.03 -12.44
CA PHE A 109 -8.52 -1.98 -12.75
C PHE A 109 -7.74 -2.23 -14.06
N PRO A 110 -7.24 -3.44 -14.36
CA PRO A 110 -6.53 -3.68 -15.62
C PRO A 110 -7.41 -3.43 -16.86
N VAL A 111 -8.70 -3.76 -16.79
CA VAL A 111 -9.67 -3.55 -17.88
C VAL A 111 -9.92 -2.05 -18.06
N VAL A 112 -10.21 -1.35 -16.96
CA VAL A 112 -10.43 0.11 -16.98
C VAL A 112 -9.19 0.85 -17.47
N ALA A 113 -8.00 0.45 -17.02
CA ALA A 113 -6.74 1.03 -17.46
C ALA A 113 -6.53 0.84 -18.96
N ALA A 114 -6.76 -0.37 -19.49
CA ALA A 114 -6.66 -0.65 -20.92
C ALA A 114 -7.58 0.25 -21.76
N VAL A 115 -8.85 0.37 -21.35
CA VAL A 115 -9.82 1.27 -22.03
C VAL A 115 -9.34 2.73 -21.99
N LEU A 116 -8.83 3.19 -20.84
CA LEU A 116 -8.32 4.56 -20.71
C LEU A 116 -7.09 4.83 -21.58
N TYR A 117 -6.22 3.84 -21.79
CA TYR A 117 -5.07 3.97 -22.69
C TYR A 117 -5.45 4.12 -24.17
N GLU A 118 -6.61 3.59 -24.58
CA GLU A 118 -7.08 3.61 -25.97
C GLU A 118 -7.92 4.83 -26.34
N LEU A 119 -8.29 5.68 -25.36
CA LEU A 119 -9.09 6.87 -25.63
C LEU A 119 -8.33 7.89 -26.49
N SER A 120 -9.05 8.56 -27.39
CA SER A 120 -8.56 9.75 -28.09
C SER A 120 -8.77 11.04 -27.28
N GLU A 121 -8.02 12.10 -27.60
CA GLU A 121 -8.16 13.42 -26.96
C GLU A 121 -9.61 13.94 -27.01
N ASP A 122 -10.32 13.77 -28.11
CA ASP A 122 -11.73 14.19 -28.25
C ASP A 122 -12.64 13.41 -27.28
N GLN A 123 -12.39 12.11 -27.09
CA GLN A 123 -13.16 11.27 -26.17
C GLN A 123 -12.91 11.66 -24.71
N ILE A 124 -11.67 12.03 -24.39
CA ILE A 124 -11.26 12.48 -23.06
C ILE A 124 -11.90 13.84 -22.76
N HIS A 125 -11.89 14.77 -23.70
CA HIS A 125 -12.52 16.09 -23.54
C HIS A 125 -14.04 16.01 -23.36
N GLN A 126 -14.69 15.06 -24.03
CA GLN A 126 -16.13 14.81 -23.89
C GLN A 126 -16.50 14.14 -22.55
N GLY A 127 -15.50 13.70 -21.76
CA GLY A 127 -15.72 13.08 -20.46
C GLY A 127 -16.59 11.83 -20.53
N ARG A 128 -16.44 11.01 -21.59
CA ARG A 128 -17.35 9.89 -21.83
C ARG A 128 -17.51 9.00 -20.60
N ASP A 129 -18.76 8.63 -20.34
CA ASP A 129 -19.17 7.59 -19.42
C ASP A 129 -18.45 6.26 -19.74
N LEU A 130 -17.66 5.78 -18.77
CA LEU A 130 -16.90 4.52 -18.85
C LEU A 130 -17.78 3.28 -18.73
N SER A 131 -19.12 3.42 -18.69
CA SER A 131 -20.09 2.32 -18.70
C SER A 131 -19.90 1.28 -19.81
N ARG A 132 -19.16 1.60 -20.88
CA ARG A 132 -18.77 0.66 -21.93
C ARG A 132 -17.68 -0.34 -21.55
N ALA A 133 -16.90 -0.09 -20.49
CA ALA A 133 -15.87 -1.00 -19.99
C ALA A 133 -16.43 -2.18 -19.18
N HIS A 134 -17.72 -2.14 -18.81
CA HIS A 134 -18.42 -3.19 -18.06
C HIS A 134 -19.16 -4.20 -18.95
N LYS A 135 -18.74 -4.38 -20.20
CA LYS A 135 -19.33 -5.36 -21.13
C LYS A 135 -18.42 -6.56 -21.36
#